data_AF-A0A9E1ZZD2-F1
#
_entry.id   AF-A0A9E1ZZD2-F1
#
_cell.length_a   1.000
_cell.length_b   1.000
_cell.length_c   1.000
_cell.angle_alpha   90.00
_cell.angle_beta   90.00
_cell.angle_gamma   90.00
#
_symmetry.space_group_name_H-M   'P 1'
#
loop_
_entity.id
_entity.type
_entity.pdbx_description
1 polymer ?
#
loop_
_entity_poly.entity_id
_entity_poly.type
_entity_poly.pdbx_seq_one_letter_code
_entity_poly.pdbx_strand_id
1 'polypeptide(L)'
;MLRTLFVVLCLVLASGESQSQQAEVKISGHGSRSCSEILKSYDNKGGVNFRKLQYISWVHGFISSYSYQKSSPIDTDWNHALPYIGLYCNKHKNETLLDASVDLLNHLLKLRNK
;
A
#
# COMPACT_ATOMS: atom_id res chain seq x y z
N MET A 1 31.36 51.29 5.64
CA MET A 1 29.90 51.05 5.76
C MET A 1 29.35 50.09 4.70
N LEU A 2 29.77 50.14 3.43
CA LEU A 2 29.29 49.24 2.38
C LEU A 2 29.59 47.74 2.62
N ARG A 3 30.76 47.42 3.21
CA ARG A 3 31.16 46.03 3.52
C ARG A 3 30.31 45.37 4.59
N THR A 4 29.90 46.12 5.62
CA THR A 4 29.04 45.62 6.70
C THR A 4 27.63 45.30 6.21
N LEU A 5 27.11 46.09 5.27
CA LEU A 5 25.80 45.88 4.67
C LEU A 5 25.72 44.59 3.85
N PHE A 6 26.82 44.25 3.15
CA PHE A 6 26.91 43.04 2.32
C PHE A 6 26.89 41.77 3.17
N VAL A 7 27.58 41.78 4.32
CA VAL A 7 27.64 40.63 5.24
C VAL A 7 26.26 40.33 5.85
N VAL A 8 25.52 41.37 6.22
CA VAL A 8 24.15 41.21 6.75
C VAL A 8 23.22 40.66 5.66
N LEU A 9 23.34 41.14 4.43
CA LEU A 9 22.53 40.65 3.32
C LEU A 9 22.78 39.16 3.01
N CYS A 10 24.05 38.72 3.06
CA CYS A 10 24.40 37.31 2.88
C CYS A 10 23.85 36.41 3.99
N LEU A 11 23.82 36.88 5.24
CA LEU A 11 23.26 36.14 6.37
C LEU A 11 21.73 35.99 6.26
N VAL A 12 21.03 37.02 5.76
CA VAL A 12 19.58 36.95 5.54
C VAL A 12 19.24 35.99 4.40
N LEU A 13 20.04 35.95 3.33
CA LEU A 13 19.82 35.03 2.21
C LEU A 13 20.15 33.57 2.56
N ALA A 14 21.11 33.32 3.46
CA ALA A 14 21.43 31.98 3.95
C ALA A 14 20.36 31.39 4.90
N SER A 15 19.48 32.22 5.44
CA SER A 15 18.39 31.80 6.34
C SER A 15 17.14 31.32 5.59
N GLY A 16 17.15 31.37 4.25
CA GLY A 16 15.98 31.16 3.39
C GLY A 16 15.77 29.73 2.89
N GLU A 17 16.42 28.72 3.46
CA GLU A 17 16.07 27.33 3.17
C GLU A 17 14.75 26.98 3.85
N SER A 18 13.65 27.31 3.18
CA SER A 18 12.36 26.71 3.48
C SER A 18 12.47 25.21 3.23
N GLN A 19 12.71 24.45 4.31
CA GLN A 19 12.39 23.03 4.34
C GLN A 19 10.90 22.91 4.03
N SER A 20 10.61 22.65 2.75
CA SER A 20 9.38 22.03 2.31
C SER A 20 9.26 20.73 3.10
N GLN A 21 8.63 20.80 4.27
CA GLN A 21 8.16 19.64 4.99
C GLN A 21 7.12 19.01 4.08
N GLN A 22 7.57 18.09 3.23
CA GLN A 22 6.70 17.13 2.58
C GLN A 22 5.91 16.49 3.72
N ALA A 23 4.64 16.89 3.85
CA ALA A 23 3.76 16.33 4.86
C ALA A 23 3.83 14.82 4.71
N GLU A 24 4.32 14.13 5.73
CA GLU A 24 4.40 12.67 5.72
C GLU A 24 2.97 12.14 5.57
N VAL A 25 2.62 11.73 4.36
CA VAL A 25 1.28 11.22 4.07
C VAL A 25 1.16 9.88 4.76
N LYS A 26 0.61 9.90 5.97
CA LYS A 26 0.36 8.69 6.74
C LYS A 26 -0.85 7.97 6.16
N ILE A 27 -0.59 7.02 5.25
CA ILE A 27 -1.62 6.16 4.69
C ILE A 27 -2.13 5.22 5.79
N SER A 28 -3.37 5.45 6.22
CA SER A 28 -4.06 4.62 7.21
C SER A 28 -5.02 3.64 6.55
N GLY A 29 -5.23 2.49 7.18
CA GLY A 29 -6.18 1.46 6.72
C GLY A 29 -5.60 0.05 6.76
N HIS A 30 -6.39 -0.93 6.33
CA HIS A 30 -5.92 -2.32 6.22
C HIS A 30 -4.89 -2.49 5.09
N GLY A 31 -4.95 -1.65 4.04
CA GLY A 31 -4.00 -1.66 2.93
C GLY A 31 -2.56 -1.38 3.33
N SER A 32 -2.31 -0.54 4.34
CA SER A 32 -0.95 -0.21 4.79
C SER A 32 -0.37 -1.19 5.81
N ARG A 33 -1.08 -2.27 6.12
CA ARG A 33 -0.62 -3.32 7.03
C ARG A 33 0.47 -4.15 6.37
N SER A 34 1.54 -4.44 7.10
CA SER A 34 2.63 -5.24 6.59
C SER A 34 2.22 -6.70 6.35
N CYS A 35 2.83 -7.33 5.36
CA CYS A 35 2.65 -8.76 5.08
C CYS A 35 3.01 -9.63 6.28
N SER A 36 3.98 -9.23 7.10
CA SER A 36 4.27 -9.90 8.38
C SER A 36 3.09 -9.87 9.36
N GLU A 37 2.33 -8.78 9.45
CA GLU A 37 1.11 -8.71 10.26
C GLU A 37 -0.01 -9.58 9.70
N ILE A 38 -0.13 -9.62 8.37
CA ILE A 38 -1.14 -10.42 7.67
C ILE A 38 -0.89 -11.91 7.91
N LEU A 39 0.35 -12.39 7.76
CA LEU A 39 0.68 -13.80 7.96
C LEU A 39 0.32 -14.30 9.37
N LYS A 40 0.50 -13.47 10.41
CA LYS A 40 0.07 -13.79 11.78
C LYS A 40 -1.43 -14.07 11.87
N SER A 41 -2.25 -13.46 11.00
CA SER A 41 -3.68 -13.75 10.91
C SER A 41 -4.02 -15.02 10.14
N TYR A 42 -3.09 -15.58 9.35
CA TYR A 42 -3.30 -16.82 8.62
C TYR A 42 -2.94 -18.06 9.46
N ASP A 43 -2.00 -17.92 10.39
CA ASP A 43 -1.51 -19.03 11.23
C ASP A 43 -2.45 -19.45 12.37
N ASN A 44 -3.51 -18.68 12.63
CA ASN A 44 -4.41 -18.94 13.76
C ASN A 44 -5.33 -20.14 13.48
N LYS A 45 -4.90 -21.33 13.90
CA LYS A 45 -5.61 -22.61 13.77
C LYS A 45 -6.70 -22.74 14.84
N GLY A 46 -7.81 -22.03 14.67
CA GLY A 46 -9.00 -22.19 15.52
C GLY A 46 -10.00 -21.03 15.37
N GLY A 47 -11.26 -21.36 15.08
CA GLY A 47 -12.37 -20.39 14.99
C GLY A 47 -12.34 -19.46 13.76
N VAL A 48 -13.37 -18.62 13.64
CA VAL A 48 -13.44 -17.57 12.61
C VAL A 48 -12.37 -16.52 12.90
N ASN A 49 -11.37 -16.43 12.04
CA ASN A 49 -10.35 -15.39 12.16
C ASN A 49 -10.84 -14.08 11.53
N PHE A 50 -11.45 -13.22 12.36
CA PHE A 50 -11.97 -11.92 11.93
C PHE A 50 -10.92 -11.03 11.25
N ARG A 51 -9.64 -11.09 11.64
CA ARG A 51 -8.59 -10.30 10.97
C ARG A 51 -8.35 -10.79 9.56
N LYS A 52 -8.29 -12.11 9.37
CA LYS A 52 -8.19 -12.70 8.04
C LYS A 52 -9.36 -12.25 7.16
N LEU A 53 -10.59 -12.29 7.68
CA LEU A 53 -11.77 -11.80 6.98
C LEU A 53 -11.67 -10.32 6.63
N GLN A 54 -11.21 -9.45 7.54
CA GLN A 54 -11.01 -8.03 7.25
C GLN A 54 -10.03 -7.79 6.10
N TYR A 55 -8.91 -8.52 6.07
CA TYR A 55 -7.94 -8.41 4.98
C TYR A 55 -8.53 -8.90 3.66
N ILE A 56 -9.23 -10.04 3.67
CA ILE A 56 -9.94 -10.58 2.49
C ILE A 56 -10.94 -9.56 1.94
N SER A 57 -11.81 -9.02 2.81
CA SER A 57 -12.81 -8.03 2.42
C SER A 57 -12.17 -6.76 1.88
N TRP A 58 -11.03 -6.34 2.43
CA TRP A 58 -10.31 -5.18 1.93
C TRP A 58 -9.74 -5.41 0.53
N VAL A 59 -9.10 -6.57 0.28
CA VAL A 59 -8.58 -6.95 -1.05
C VAL A 59 -9.71 -7.02 -2.07
N HIS A 60 -10.84 -7.62 -1.68
CA HIS A 60 -12.02 -7.69 -2.53
C HIS A 60 -12.54 -6.30 -2.89
N GLY A 61 -12.69 -5.41 -1.90
CA GLY A 61 -13.08 -4.03 -2.13
C GLY A 61 -12.13 -3.32 -3.09
N PHE A 62 -10.83 -3.46 -2.91
CA PHE A 62 -9.81 -2.86 -3.78
C PHE A 62 -9.96 -3.31 -5.25
N ILE A 63 -10.02 -4.62 -5.51
CA ILE A 63 -10.14 -5.17 -6.87
C ILE A 63 -11.49 -4.79 -7.51
N SER A 64 -12.57 -4.84 -6.74
CA SER A 64 -13.91 -4.45 -7.22
C SER A 64 -13.98 -2.96 -7.56
N SER A 65 -13.39 -2.09 -6.74
CA SER A 65 -13.29 -0.65 -7.03
C SER A 65 -12.47 -0.37 -8.29
N TYR A 66 -11.36 -1.07 -8.51
CA TYR A 66 -10.60 -0.97 -9.75
C TYR A 66 -11.42 -1.40 -10.96
N SER A 67 -12.10 -2.55 -10.86
CA SER A 67 -12.95 -3.08 -11.92
C SER A 67 -14.06 -2.11 -12.31
N TYR A 68 -14.69 -1.49 -11.30
CA TYR A 68 -15.70 -0.45 -11.49
C TYR A 68 -15.13 0.78 -12.21
N GLN A 69 -14.01 1.31 -11.71
CA GLN A 69 -13.35 2.50 -12.30
C GLN A 69 -12.94 2.28 -13.76
N LYS A 70 -12.55 1.06 -14.12
CA LYS A 70 -12.14 0.71 -15.49
C LYS A 70 -13.29 0.22 -16.36
N SER A 71 -14.52 0.14 -15.83
CA SER A 71 -15.67 -0.49 -16.49
C SER A 71 -15.31 -1.86 -17.08
N SER A 72 -14.45 -2.59 -16.37
CA SER A 72 -13.81 -3.82 -16.85
C SER A 72 -13.93 -4.86 -15.74
N PRO A 73 -14.95 -5.72 -15.77
CA PRO A 73 -15.17 -6.70 -14.73
C PRO A 73 -13.99 -7.66 -14.67
N ILE A 74 -13.46 -7.85 -13.46
CA ILE A 74 -12.47 -8.87 -13.17
C ILE A 74 -13.19 -9.97 -12.40
N ASP A 75 -13.62 -10.99 -13.14
CA ASP A 75 -14.21 -12.17 -12.52
C ASP A 75 -13.09 -12.99 -11.87
N THR A 76 -13.17 -13.14 -10.56
CA THR A 76 -12.08 -13.72 -9.76
C THR A 76 -12.64 -14.82 -8.87
N ASP A 77 -12.10 -16.02 -9.01
CA ASP A 77 -12.30 -17.04 -8.00
C ASP A 77 -11.48 -16.70 -6.74
N TRP A 78 -12.18 -16.15 -5.75
CA TRP A 78 -11.60 -15.76 -4.47
C TRP A 78 -10.98 -16.93 -3.70
N ASN A 79 -11.37 -18.18 -3.99
CA ASN A 79 -10.74 -19.35 -3.40
C ASN A 79 -9.29 -19.51 -3.85
N HIS A 80 -8.92 -19.00 -5.04
CA HIS A 80 -7.57 -19.02 -5.58
C HIS A 80 -6.81 -17.72 -5.30
N ALA A 81 -7.51 -16.58 -5.31
CA ALA A 81 -6.90 -15.27 -5.07
C ALA A 81 -6.39 -15.09 -3.63
N LEU A 82 -7.03 -15.70 -2.65
CA LEU A 82 -6.62 -15.56 -1.25
C LEU A 82 -5.35 -16.32 -0.87
N PRO A 83 -5.18 -17.59 -1.30
CA PRO A 83 -3.88 -18.25 -1.21
C PRO A 83 -2.76 -17.46 -1.89
N TYR A 84 -3.04 -16.77 -3.00
CA TYR A 84 -2.05 -15.93 -3.69
C TYR A 84 -1.50 -14.83 -2.79
N ILE A 85 -2.37 -14.08 -2.10
CA ILE A 85 -1.94 -13.04 -1.14
C ILE A 85 -1.05 -13.63 -0.05
N GLY A 86 -1.40 -14.80 0.49
CA GLY A 86 -0.58 -15.50 1.49
C GLY A 86 0.79 -15.89 0.94
N LEU A 87 0.86 -16.39 -0.29
CA LEU A 87 2.11 -16.75 -0.96
C LEU A 87 2.98 -15.52 -1.25
N TYR A 88 2.38 -14.43 -1.71
CA TYR A 88 3.06 -13.16 -1.90
C TYR A 88 3.66 -12.67 -0.58
N CYS A 89 2.85 -12.59 0.48
CA CYS A 89 3.30 -12.08 1.76
C CYS A 89 4.37 -12.95 2.44
N ASN A 90 4.39 -14.26 2.19
CA ASN A 90 5.47 -15.13 2.66
C ASN A 90 6.83 -14.75 2.07
N LYS A 91 6.88 -14.27 0.82
CA LYS A 91 8.10 -13.82 0.15
C LYS A 91 8.43 -12.36 0.47
N HIS A 92 7.41 -11.51 0.64
CA HIS A 92 7.52 -10.06 0.73
C HIS A 92 7.12 -9.52 2.10
N LYS A 93 7.80 -9.98 3.16
CA LYS A 93 7.39 -9.74 4.56
C LYS A 93 7.31 -8.27 5.00
N ASN A 94 8.09 -7.40 4.36
CA ASN A 94 8.16 -5.96 4.68
C ASN A 94 7.22 -5.11 3.83
N GLU A 95 6.61 -5.68 2.79
CA GLU A 95 5.65 -4.99 1.94
C GLU A 95 4.26 -5.00 2.56
N THR A 96 3.32 -4.30 1.94
CA THR A 96 1.99 -4.06 2.49
C THR A 96 0.91 -4.93 1.84
N LEU A 97 -0.30 -4.95 2.45
CA LEU A 97 -1.46 -5.59 1.84
C LEU A 97 -1.82 -4.94 0.48
N LEU A 98 -1.62 -3.63 0.35
CA LEU A 98 -1.83 -2.91 -0.91
C LEU A 98 -0.90 -3.45 -2.00
N ASP A 99 0.40 -3.61 -1.70
CA ASP A 99 1.38 -4.13 -2.66
C ASP A 99 0.99 -5.53 -3.14
N ALA A 100 0.63 -6.41 -2.20
CA ALA A 100 0.13 -7.76 -2.52
C ALA A 100 -1.15 -7.72 -3.39
N SER A 101 -2.04 -6.75 -3.14
CA SER A 101 -3.30 -6.59 -3.88
C SER A 101 -3.07 -6.06 -5.29
N VAL A 102 -2.11 -5.15 -5.47
CA VAL A 102 -1.69 -4.65 -6.78
C VAL A 102 -1.06 -5.78 -7.59
N ASP A 103 -0.21 -6.61 -6.98
CA ASP A 103 0.38 -7.75 -7.66
C ASP A 103 -0.68 -8.78 -8.08
N LEU A 104 -1.61 -9.12 -7.18
CA LEU A 104 -2.76 -9.97 -7.50
C LEU A 104 -3.59 -9.39 -8.65
N LEU A 105 -3.91 -8.10 -8.62
CA LEU A 105 -4.65 -7.43 -9.69
C LEU A 105 -3.92 -7.58 -11.03
N ASN A 106 -2.61 -7.32 -11.06
CA ASN A 106 -1.80 -7.48 -12.27
C ASN A 106 -1.78 -8.93 -12.78
N HIS A 107 -1.73 -9.91 -11.86
CA HIS A 107 -1.83 -11.31 -12.20
C HIS A 107 -3.17 -11.65 -12.86
N LEU A 108 -4.28 -11.21 -12.27
CA LEU A 108 -5.64 -11.43 -12.81
C LEU A 108 -5.83 -10.78 -14.19
N LEU A 109 -5.35 -9.55 -14.37
CA LEU A 109 -5.39 -8.86 -15.66
C LEU A 109 -4.60 -9.61 -16.74
N LYS A 110 -3.47 -10.23 -16.40
CA LYS A 110 -2.69 -11.05 -17.33
C LYS A 110 -3.43 -12.33 -17.72
N LEU A 111 -4.09 -12.99 -16.78
CA LEU A 111 -4.85 -14.21 -17.07
C LEU A 111 -6.02 -13.94 -18.01
N ARG A 112 -6.71 -12.80 -17.84
CA ARG A 112 -7.84 -12.40 -18.69
C ARG A 112 -7.45 -12.14 -20.14
N ASN A 113 -6.24 -11.64 -20.38
CA ASN A 113 -5.79 -11.26 -21.74
C ASN A 113 -5.13 -12.42 -22.49
N LYS A 114 -5.21 -13.65 -21.97
CA LYS A 114 -4.77 -14.88 -22.65
C LYS A 114 -5.97 -15.61 -23.22
#